data_AF-A0A395LH81-F1
#
_entry.id   AF-A0A395LH81-F1
#
_cell.length_a   1.000
_cell.length_b   1.000
_cell.length_c   1.000
_cell.angle_alpha   90.00
_cell.angle_beta   90.00
_cell.angle_gamma   90.00
#
_symmetry.space_group_name_H-M   'P 1'
#
loop_
_entity.id
_entity.type
_entity.pdbx_description
1 polymer ?
#
loop_
_entity_poly.entity_id
_entity_poly.type
_entity_poly.pdbx_seq_one_letter_code
_entity_poly.pdbx_strand_id
1 'polypeptide(L)'
;MRRKSLLAIATLIAAPFVMAGCTISQPDGGEAEEPAGAETQAPGTAEGPIPVEPDGGIGDGAPPLEEMISQQETGGEDTPSGLAKSFPTALRGTWRSVEDGEVTAECCDGYDPANMGKVLTVRDGSYSYFETGGRFVRVKSRDAGSIRAEFDTTYADTPTRDELEFRVDPVARTLTVENFDTGEEGTTVYRRCPRQQSE
;
A
#
# COMPACT_ATOMS: atom_id res chain seq x y z
N MET A 1 -10.65 66.30 29.04
CA MET A 1 -11.35 66.07 30.33
C MET A 1 -11.27 64.60 30.68
N ARG A 2 -10.86 64.29 31.92
CA ARG A 2 -10.72 62.93 32.48
C ARG A 2 -12.08 62.33 32.86
N ARG A 3 -12.16 60.99 32.86
CA ARG A 3 -12.97 60.04 33.69
C ARG A 3 -13.47 58.91 32.78
N LYS A 4 -13.45 57.62 33.09
CA LYS A 4 -13.05 56.81 34.26
C LYS A 4 -12.97 55.36 33.75
N SER A 5 -12.03 54.59 34.28
CA SER A 5 -11.90 53.15 34.10
C SER A 5 -13.18 52.39 34.46
N LEU A 6 -13.44 51.30 33.75
CA LEU A 6 -14.03 50.09 34.32
C LEU A 6 -13.47 48.87 33.57
N LEU A 7 -12.60 48.15 34.28
CA LEU A 7 -12.22 46.78 34.04
C LEU A 7 -13.51 45.94 33.93
N ALA A 8 -13.62 45.13 32.88
CA ALA A 8 -14.51 43.97 32.84
C ALA A 8 -13.66 42.75 32.47
N ILE A 9 -13.17 42.09 33.50
CA ILE A 9 -12.67 40.72 33.47
C ILE A 9 -13.90 39.83 33.24
N ALA A 10 -13.93 39.09 32.15
CA ALA A 10 -14.93 38.05 31.94
C ALA A 10 -14.31 36.87 31.16
N THR A 11 -13.80 35.93 31.95
CA THR A 11 -13.97 34.49 31.80
C THR A 11 -13.47 33.85 30.50
N LEU A 12 -12.22 33.39 30.53
CA LEU A 12 -11.79 32.24 29.73
C LEU A 12 -12.69 31.04 30.09
N ILE A 13 -13.55 30.64 29.17
CA ILE A 13 -14.14 29.30 29.19
C ILE A 13 -13.09 28.38 28.57
N ALA A 14 -12.26 27.79 29.43
CA ALA A 14 -11.48 26.62 29.09
C ALA A 14 -12.47 25.47 28.90
N ALA A 15 -12.86 25.20 27.65
CA ALA A 15 -13.52 23.96 27.31
C ALA A 15 -12.53 22.81 27.58
N PRO A 16 -12.93 21.73 28.27
CA PRO A 16 -12.11 20.53 28.31
C PRO A 16 -12.06 19.98 26.88
N PHE A 17 -10.90 20.12 26.25
CA PHE A 17 -10.54 19.37 25.06
C PHE A 17 -10.53 17.90 25.47
N VAL A 18 -11.59 17.19 25.12
CA VAL A 18 -11.63 15.73 25.23
C VAL A 18 -10.65 15.21 24.18
N MET A 19 -9.42 14.93 24.60
CA MET A 19 -8.48 14.12 23.84
C MET A 19 -9.08 12.72 23.76
N ALA A 20 -9.88 12.46 22.73
CA ALA A 20 -10.29 11.13 22.34
C ALA A 20 -9.09 10.44 21.67
N GLY A 21 -8.09 10.09 22.49
CA GLY A 21 -7.02 9.19 22.10
C GLY A 21 -7.58 7.78 21.95
N CYS A 22 -7.04 7.04 20.98
CA CYS A 22 -7.34 5.65 20.71
C CYS A 22 -7.35 4.83 22.00
N THR A 23 -8.50 4.27 22.37
CA THR A 23 -8.66 3.47 23.57
C THR A 23 -8.21 2.03 23.31
N ILE A 24 -7.01 1.68 23.81
CA ILE A 24 -6.44 0.33 23.85
C ILE A 24 -7.35 -0.61 24.66
N SER A 25 -7.79 -1.71 24.05
CA SER A 25 -8.29 -2.91 24.76
C SER A 25 -7.26 -4.02 24.62
N GLN A 26 -6.66 -4.44 25.73
CA GLN A 26 -5.52 -5.37 25.76
C GLN A 26 -5.98 -6.84 25.69
N PRO A 27 -5.31 -7.70 24.89
CA PRO A 27 -5.61 -9.13 24.74
C PRO A 27 -4.86 -10.04 25.72
N ASP A 28 -5.45 -11.21 26.02
CA ASP A 28 -4.92 -12.27 26.91
C ASP A 28 -4.44 -13.49 26.11
N GLY A 29 -3.13 -13.77 26.19
CA GLY A 29 -2.59 -15.08 26.61
C GLY A 29 -2.57 -16.30 25.67
N GLY A 30 -1.35 -16.70 25.27
CA GLY A 30 -0.88 -18.10 25.16
C GLY A 30 -1.14 -18.83 23.83
N GLU A 31 -0.30 -19.73 23.31
CA GLU A 31 1.02 -20.26 23.65
C GLU A 31 1.56 -21.01 22.41
N ALA A 32 2.88 -21.11 22.29
CA ALA A 32 3.59 -21.78 21.20
C ALA A 32 3.92 -23.25 21.57
N GLU A 33 3.82 -24.19 20.62
CA GLU A 33 4.47 -25.50 20.70
C GLU A 33 5.09 -25.91 19.34
N GLU A 34 6.28 -26.52 19.45
CA GLU A 34 7.26 -26.85 18.41
C GLU A 34 6.88 -28.05 17.49
N PRO A 35 7.48 -28.20 16.30
CA PRO A 35 7.35 -29.39 15.47
C PRO A 35 8.41 -30.45 15.78
N ALA A 36 8.03 -31.74 15.78
CA ALA A 36 8.96 -32.88 15.84
C ALA A 36 8.60 -34.00 14.85
N GLY A 37 9.63 -34.48 14.14
CA GLY A 37 9.64 -35.69 13.29
C GLY A 37 10.16 -35.41 11.88
N ALA A 38 10.92 -36.27 11.20
CA ALA A 38 11.67 -37.47 11.57
C ALA A 38 12.72 -37.73 10.46
N GLU A 39 13.63 -38.65 10.73
CA GLU A 39 14.94 -38.93 10.13
C GLU A 39 15.03 -39.36 8.64
N THR A 40 16.18 -39.03 8.03
CA THR A 40 17.13 -39.86 7.23
C THR A 40 16.65 -40.71 6.05
N GLN A 41 17.23 -40.44 4.85
CA GLN A 41 17.96 -41.44 4.03
C GLN A 41 18.64 -40.81 2.78
N ALA A 42 19.95 -41.00 2.67
CA ALA A 42 20.74 -41.11 1.43
C ALA A 42 21.22 -42.59 1.35
N PRO A 43 21.83 -43.16 0.27
CA PRO A 43 22.51 -42.51 -0.86
C PRO A 43 22.25 -43.19 -2.24
N GLY A 44 22.82 -42.63 -3.31
CA GLY A 44 22.81 -43.26 -4.64
C GLY A 44 23.83 -42.64 -5.60
N THR A 45 25.05 -43.15 -5.57
CA THR A 45 26.15 -42.84 -6.50
C THR A 45 25.92 -43.51 -7.85
N ALA A 46 26.09 -42.77 -8.95
CA ALA A 46 26.59 -43.31 -10.21
C ALA A 46 27.16 -42.18 -11.08
N GLU A 47 28.49 -42.04 -11.04
CA GLU A 47 29.29 -41.39 -12.07
C GLU A 47 29.15 -42.14 -13.39
N GLY A 48 28.98 -41.40 -14.48
CA GLY A 48 29.21 -41.86 -15.84
C GLY A 48 29.59 -40.66 -16.71
N PRO A 49 30.87 -40.48 -17.08
CA PRO A 49 31.27 -39.42 -18.00
C PRO A 49 31.13 -39.89 -19.45
N ILE A 50 30.27 -39.24 -20.23
CA ILE A 50 30.17 -39.41 -21.68
C ILE A 50 29.38 -38.23 -22.28
N PRO A 51 29.64 -37.80 -23.52
CA PRO A 51 30.84 -37.17 -24.10
C PRO A 51 30.58 -35.69 -24.45
N VAL A 52 31.66 -34.92 -24.62
CA VAL A 52 31.61 -33.51 -25.07
C VAL A 52 31.12 -33.42 -26.53
N GLU A 53 30.10 -32.62 -26.80
CA GLU A 53 29.74 -32.26 -28.17
C GLU A 53 30.78 -31.27 -28.74
N PRO A 54 31.19 -31.44 -30.01
CA PRO A 54 32.12 -30.54 -30.67
C PRO A 54 31.46 -29.18 -30.94
N ASP A 55 32.29 -28.14 -30.83
CA ASP A 55 32.03 -26.73 -31.15
C ASP A 55 31.13 -26.57 -32.39
N GLY A 56 29.83 -26.39 -32.14
CA GLY A 56 28.80 -26.16 -33.14
C GLY A 56 28.91 -24.74 -33.67
N GLY A 57 29.64 -24.63 -34.78
CA GLY A 57 29.84 -23.47 -35.65
C GLY A 57 28.95 -22.25 -35.47
N ILE A 58 29.63 -21.10 -35.39
CA ILE A 58 29.08 -19.77 -35.68
C ILE A 58 28.57 -19.74 -37.12
N GLY A 59 27.26 -19.84 -37.29
CA GLY A 59 26.54 -19.56 -38.55
C GLY A 59 25.25 -18.83 -38.19
N ASP A 60 25.25 -17.50 -38.25
CA ASP A 60 24.85 -16.67 -39.40
C ASP A 60 23.31 -16.53 -39.49
N GLY A 61 22.85 -15.31 -39.25
CA GLY A 61 21.45 -14.94 -39.40
C GLY A 61 20.89 -14.05 -38.28
N ALA A 62 21.58 -12.98 -37.90
CA ALA A 62 20.86 -11.86 -37.29
C ALA A 62 19.91 -11.30 -38.37
N PRO A 63 18.59 -11.24 -38.15
CA PRO A 63 17.70 -10.62 -39.12
C PRO A 63 18.05 -9.13 -39.26
N PRO A 64 17.89 -8.53 -40.47
CA PRO A 64 18.06 -7.09 -40.62
C PRO A 64 17.11 -6.36 -39.66
N LEU A 65 17.63 -5.31 -39.02
CA LEU A 65 16.94 -4.49 -38.01
C LEU A 65 15.65 -3.82 -38.54
N GLU A 66 15.39 -3.84 -39.86
CA GLU A 66 14.17 -3.31 -40.46
C GLU A 66 12.88 -4.12 -40.19
N GLU A 67 12.93 -5.41 -39.82
CA GLU A 67 11.69 -6.19 -39.55
C GLU A 67 11.21 -6.18 -38.08
N MET A 68 12.00 -5.64 -37.14
CA MET A 68 11.54 -5.49 -35.74
C MET A 68 10.66 -4.25 -35.54
N ILE A 69 10.66 -3.30 -36.47
CA ILE A 69 9.90 -2.04 -36.33
C ILE A 69 8.44 -2.20 -36.81
N SER A 70 8.14 -3.27 -37.55
CA SER A 70 6.82 -3.46 -38.20
C SER A 70 5.90 -4.44 -37.47
N GLN A 71 6.36 -5.14 -36.43
CA GLN A 71 5.51 -6.02 -35.62
C GLN A 71 4.89 -5.31 -34.41
N GLN A 72 5.07 -3.99 -34.29
CA GLN A 72 4.46 -3.22 -33.22
C GLN A 72 3.05 -2.70 -33.54
N GLU A 73 2.34 -3.11 -34.59
CA GLU A 73 1.00 -2.53 -34.89
C GLU A 73 -0.07 -3.45 -35.50
N THR A 74 -0.23 -4.69 -35.03
CA THR A 74 -1.51 -5.41 -35.26
C THR A 74 -1.87 -6.36 -34.13
N GLY A 75 -2.64 -5.87 -33.16
CA GLY A 75 -3.31 -6.67 -32.14
C GLY A 75 -4.24 -5.78 -31.32
N GLY A 76 -5.48 -5.60 -31.78
CA GLY A 76 -6.47 -4.76 -31.13
C GLY A 76 -6.86 -5.30 -29.75
N GLU A 77 -6.57 -4.53 -28.71
CA GLU A 77 -7.50 -4.19 -27.63
C GLU A 77 -6.92 -2.97 -26.90
N ASP A 78 -7.72 -1.91 -26.78
CA ASP A 78 -7.35 -0.58 -26.26
C ASP A 78 -7.00 -0.66 -24.76
N THR A 79 -5.78 -1.08 -24.45
CA THR A 79 -5.26 -1.21 -23.08
C THR A 79 -3.76 -0.95 -23.09
N PRO A 80 -3.24 0.09 -22.41
CA PRO A 80 -1.81 0.21 -22.19
C PRO A 80 -1.34 -0.86 -21.19
N SER A 81 -1.08 -2.06 -21.69
CA SER A 81 -0.26 -3.06 -20.99
C SER A 81 1.20 -2.59 -21.00
N GLY A 82 1.50 -1.56 -20.19
CA GLY A 82 2.84 -0.98 -20.14
C GLY A 82 3.16 -0.12 -18.93
N LEU A 83 2.16 0.26 -18.13
CA LEU A 83 2.40 1.06 -16.93
C LEU A 83 2.99 0.20 -15.80
N ALA A 84 4.02 0.72 -15.14
CA ALA A 84 4.69 0.04 -14.04
C ALA A 84 3.72 -0.23 -12.89
N LYS A 85 3.68 -1.48 -12.41
CA LYS A 85 2.88 -1.96 -11.27
C LYS A 85 3.54 -1.61 -9.93
N SER A 86 3.70 -0.32 -9.68
CA SER A 86 4.20 0.17 -8.39
C SER A 86 3.55 1.48 -7.98
N PHE A 87 3.48 1.77 -6.68
CA PHE A 87 3.02 3.06 -6.21
C PHE A 87 4.10 4.14 -6.42
N PRO A 88 3.75 5.32 -6.94
CA PRO A 88 4.59 6.52 -6.88
C PRO A 88 5.11 6.80 -5.47
N THR A 89 6.34 7.30 -5.34
CA THR A 89 6.99 7.56 -4.04
C THR A 89 6.17 8.51 -3.15
N ALA A 90 5.46 9.48 -3.73
CA ALA A 90 4.62 10.42 -2.99
C ALA A 90 3.45 9.73 -2.25
N LEU A 91 2.98 8.59 -2.75
CA LEU A 91 1.88 7.82 -2.18
C LEU A 91 2.33 6.82 -1.12
N ARG A 92 3.62 6.45 -1.09
CA ARG A 92 4.16 5.43 -0.17
C ARG A 92 4.22 5.91 1.28
N GLY A 93 4.06 4.98 2.20
CA GLY A 93 4.16 5.19 3.65
C GLY A 93 2.89 4.79 4.38
N THR A 94 2.81 5.20 5.64
CA THR A 94 1.66 4.93 6.51
C THR A 94 0.78 6.18 6.61
N TRP A 95 -0.52 5.98 6.51
CA TRP A 95 -1.54 6.99 6.44
C TRP A 95 -2.70 6.64 7.37
N ARG A 96 -3.27 7.63 8.05
CA ARG A 96 -4.40 7.46 8.96
C ARG A 96 -5.62 8.12 8.38
N SER A 97 -6.74 7.40 8.27
CA SER A 97 -8.01 7.98 7.83
C SER A 97 -8.38 9.13 8.76
N VAL A 98 -8.90 10.22 8.20
CA VAL A 98 -9.24 11.42 8.97
C VAL A 98 -10.75 11.54 8.96
N GLU A 99 -11.36 11.30 10.11
CA GLU A 99 -12.73 11.69 10.34
C GLU A 99 -12.72 13.09 10.98
N ASP A 100 -11.87 13.34 11.99
CA ASP A 100 -11.50 14.66 12.53
C ASP A 100 -10.21 14.56 13.37
N GLY A 101 -9.55 15.70 13.65
CA GLY A 101 -8.45 15.79 14.63
C GLY A 101 -7.01 15.74 14.07
N GLU A 102 -6.04 15.88 14.98
CA GLU A 102 -4.61 15.74 14.67
C GLU A 102 -4.20 14.26 14.67
N VAL A 103 -3.37 13.84 13.72
CA VAL A 103 -2.86 12.46 13.66
C VAL A 103 -1.57 12.38 14.46
N THR A 104 -1.64 11.76 15.64
CA THR A 104 -0.47 11.46 16.48
C THR A 104 0.15 10.11 16.09
N ALA A 105 1.31 9.79 16.66
CA ALA A 105 1.98 8.52 16.43
C ALA A 105 1.15 7.31 16.90
N GLU A 106 0.39 7.46 17.99
CA GLU A 106 -0.49 6.42 18.55
C GLU A 106 -1.67 6.11 17.62
N CYS A 107 -2.18 7.10 16.90
CA CYS A 107 -3.24 6.90 15.90
C CYS A 107 -2.79 6.07 14.68
N CYS A 108 -1.49 5.82 14.56
CA CYS A 108 -0.87 5.16 13.42
C CYS A 108 -0.43 3.73 13.70
N ASP A 109 -0.65 3.21 14.92
CA ASP A 109 -0.49 1.79 15.19
C ASP A 109 -1.71 1.02 14.67
N GLY A 110 -1.54 0.34 13.54
CA GLY A 110 -2.61 -0.45 12.91
C GLY A 110 -2.93 -1.77 13.64
N TYR A 111 -2.14 -2.16 14.64
CA TYR A 111 -2.41 -3.33 15.49
C TYR A 111 -3.23 -2.96 16.72
N ASP A 112 -3.32 -1.68 17.07
CA ASP A 112 -4.21 -1.21 18.12
C ASP A 112 -5.68 -1.41 17.70
N PRO A 113 -6.52 -2.05 18.54
CA PRO A 113 -7.92 -2.30 18.21
C PRO A 113 -8.73 -1.05 17.86
N ALA A 114 -8.42 0.12 18.42
CA ALA A 114 -9.15 1.35 18.11
C ALA A 114 -8.77 1.97 16.75
N ASN A 115 -7.66 1.49 16.16
CA ASN A 115 -7.15 1.93 14.86
C ASN A 115 -7.35 0.90 13.73
N MET A 116 -7.83 -0.31 14.05
CA MET A 116 -8.09 -1.36 13.05
C MET A 116 -8.98 -0.84 11.92
N GLY A 117 -8.56 -1.11 10.68
CA GLY A 117 -9.23 -0.64 9.45
C GLY A 117 -9.02 0.85 9.12
N LYS A 118 -8.40 1.64 10.00
CA LYS A 118 -8.22 3.09 9.81
C LYS A 118 -6.81 3.48 9.38
N VAL A 119 -5.85 2.57 9.52
CA VAL A 119 -4.44 2.78 9.13
C VAL A 119 -4.18 2.08 7.80
N LEU A 120 -3.83 2.87 6.79
CA LEU A 120 -3.45 2.43 5.46
C LEU A 120 -1.92 2.45 5.32
N THR A 121 -1.32 1.34 4.91
CA THR A 121 0.09 1.27 4.55
C THR A 121 0.23 1.04 3.05
N VAL A 122 0.89 1.97 2.36
CA VAL A 122 1.19 1.90 0.93
C VAL A 122 2.67 1.58 0.74
N ARG A 123 2.96 0.40 0.17
CA ARG A 123 4.31 -0.07 -0.18
C ARG A 123 4.52 0.06 -1.70
N ASP A 124 5.67 -0.40 -2.20
CA ASP A 124 5.98 -0.34 -3.63
C ASP A 124 4.93 -1.07 -4.49
N GLY A 125 4.65 -2.34 -4.20
CA GLY A 125 3.77 -3.17 -5.03
C GLY A 125 2.39 -3.50 -4.44
N SER A 126 2.03 -2.92 -3.31
CA SER A 126 0.79 -3.27 -2.59
C SER A 126 0.36 -2.19 -1.62
N TYR A 127 -0.91 -2.21 -1.23
CA TYR A 127 -1.40 -1.52 -0.05
C TYR A 127 -1.97 -2.53 0.95
N SER A 128 -2.09 -2.14 2.21
CA SER A 128 -2.70 -2.96 3.25
C SER A 128 -3.35 -2.11 4.34
N TYR A 129 -4.45 -2.62 4.88
CA TYR A 129 -4.99 -2.26 6.19
C TYR A 129 -4.66 -3.38 7.18
N PHE A 130 -5.30 -3.39 8.36
CA PHE A 130 -5.24 -4.56 9.24
C PHE A 130 -5.88 -5.77 8.54
N GLU A 131 -5.11 -6.84 8.38
CA GLU A 131 -5.48 -8.15 7.77
C GLU A 131 -6.01 -8.14 6.31
N THR A 132 -6.22 -6.97 5.73
CA THR A 132 -6.74 -6.79 4.37
C THR A 132 -5.79 -5.94 3.53
N GLY A 133 -5.94 -5.94 2.21
CA GLY A 133 -5.08 -5.18 1.32
C GLY A 133 -5.28 -5.53 -0.13
N GLY A 134 -4.39 -5.02 -0.98
CA GLY A 134 -4.44 -5.32 -2.40
C GLY A 134 -3.09 -5.29 -3.09
N ARG A 135 -2.95 -6.11 -4.13
CA ARG A 135 -1.78 -6.16 -5.03
C ARG A 135 -2.18 -5.82 -6.46
N PHE A 136 -1.29 -5.19 -7.20
CA PHE A 136 -1.60 -4.77 -8.57
C PHE A 136 -1.96 -5.93 -9.49
N VAL A 137 -3.16 -5.88 -10.08
CA VAL A 137 -3.53 -6.68 -11.25
C VAL A 137 -3.17 -5.89 -12.51
N ARG A 138 -3.67 -4.65 -12.62
CA ARG A 138 -3.51 -3.81 -13.82
C ARG A 138 -3.52 -2.33 -13.46
N VAL A 139 -2.59 -1.55 -13.99
CA VAL A 139 -2.55 -0.09 -13.82
C VAL A 139 -3.24 0.58 -15.01
N LYS A 140 -4.16 1.52 -14.75
CA LYS A 140 -4.93 2.27 -15.76
C LYS A 140 -4.34 3.65 -16.03
N SER A 141 -3.92 4.36 -14.99
CA SER A 141 -3.23 5.65 -15.09
C SER A 141 -2.22 5.81 -13.95
N ARG A 142 -1.16 6.58 -14.18
CA ARG A 142 -0.10 6.81 -13.20
C ARG A 142 0.61 8.14 -13.43
N ASP A 143 0.75 8.90 -12.36
CA ASP A 143 1.51 10.14 -12.30
C ASP A 143 2.38 10.16 -11.02
N ALA A 144 3.11 11.26 -10.79
CA ALA A 144 3.94 11.38 -9.59
C ALA A 144 3.14 11.39 -8.27
N GLY A 145 1.90 11.90 -8.31
CA GLY A 145 1.01 12.06 -7.16
C GLY A 145 -0.29 11.26 -7.24
N SER A 146 -0.49 10.44 -8.27
CA SER A 146 -1.71 9.66 -8.46
C SER A 146 -1.45 8.32 -9.13
N ILE A 147 -2.29 7.33 -8.82
CA ILE A 147 -2.34 6.07 -9.55
C ILE A 147 -3.75 5.49 -9.48
N ARG A 148 -4.29 5.07 -10.62
CA ARG A 148 -5.54 4.31 -10.72
C ARG A 148 -5.25 2.93 -11.23
N ALA A 149 -5.72 1.91 -10.53
CA ALA A 149 -5.42 0.51 -10.85
C ALA A 149 -6.50 -0.44 -10.34
N GLU A 150 -6.57 -1.61 -10.97
CA GLU A 150 -7.25 -2.79 -10.45
C GLU A 150 -6.31 -3.56 -9.54
N PHE A 151 -6.80 -3.91 -8.36
CA PHE A 151 -6.08 -4.66 -7.34
C PHE A 151 -6.76 -6.00 -7.08
N ASP A 152 -5.95 -7.02 -6.84
CA ASP A 152 -6.39 -8.28 -6.27
C ASP A 152 -6.53 -8.07 -4.77
N THR A 153 -7.75 -8.16 -4.27
CA THR A 153 -8.13 -7.92 -2.87
C THR A 153 -8.61 -9.20 -2.18
N THR A 154 -8.32 -10.35 -2.81
CA THR A 154 -8.73 -11.68 -2.37
C THR A 154 -8.42 -11.88 -0.89
N TYR A 155 -9.47 -12.22 -0.14
CA TYR A 155 -9.36 -12.57 1.28
C TYR A 155 -9.91 -13.97 1.50
N ALA A 156 -9.15 -14.80 2.22
CA ALA A 156 -9.38 -16.23 2.35
C ALA A 156 -9.57 -16.90 0.97
N ASP A 157 -10.62 -17.70 0.80
CA ASP A 157 -10.87 -18.48 -0.43
C ASP A 157 -11.76 -17.75 -1.46
N THR A 158 -12.12 -16.48 -1.20
CA THR A 158 -13.02 -15.73 -2.08
C THR A 158 -12.23 -14.74 -2.94
N PRO A 159 -12.05 -15.02 -4.25
CA PRO A 159 -11.34 -14.11 -5.14
C PRO A 159 -12.14 -12.82 -5.33
N THR A 160 -11.51 -11.68 -5.04
CA THR A 160 -12.12 -10.35 -5.19
C THR A 160 -11.13 -9.39 -5.84
N ARG A 161 -11.69 -8.38 -6.51
CA ARG A 161 -10.94 -7.29 -7.11
C ARG A 161 -11.64 -5.98 -6.87
N ASP A 162 -10.85 -4.94 -6.71
CA ASP A 162 -11.32 -3.57 -6.59
C ASP A 162 -10.51 -2.67 -7.51
N GLU A 163 -11.20 -1.72 -8.14
CA GLU A 163 -10.61 -0.61 -8.85
C GLU A 163 -10.51 0.60 -7.93
N LEU A 164 -9.26 1.00 -7.63
CA LEU A 164 -8.98 2.11 -6.74
C LEU A 164 -8.18 3.19 -7.45
N GLU A 165 -8.44 4.45 -7.10
CA GLU A 165 -7.52 5.56 -7.35
C GLU A 165 -6.95 6.10 -6.04
N PHE A 166 -5.63 6.24 -6.00
CA PHE A 166 -4.90 6.91 -4.93
C PHE A 166 -4.41 8.25 -5.45
N ARG A 167 -4.67 9.33 -4.72
CA ARG A 167 -4.27 10.69 -5.10
C ARG A 167 -3.76 11.48 -3.90
N VAL A 168 -2.56 12.03 -4.01
CA VAL A 168 -2.01 12.94 -2.99
C VAL A 168 -2.39 14.38 -3.31
N ASP A 169 -2.83 15.12 -2.30
CA ASP A 169 -2.89 16.58 -2.35
C ASP A 169 -1.64 17.15 -1.67
N PRO A 170 -0.72 17.80 -2.41
CA PRO A 170 0.51 18.31 -1.83
C PRO A 170 0.32 19.54 -0.92
N VAL A 171 -0.79 20.27 -1.08
CA VAL A 171 -1.11 21.48 -0.31
C VAL A 171 -1.74 21.10 1.03
N ALA A 172 -2.79 20.28 0.99
CA ALA A 172 -3.48 19.75 2.17
C ALA A 172 -2.69 18.64 2.88
N ARG A 173 -1.67 18.06 2.21
CA ARG A 173 -0.85 16.94 2.69
C ARG A 173 -1.70 15.70 3.03
N THR A 174 -2.75 15.49 2.23
CA THR A 174 -3.66 14.36 2.37
C THR A 174 -3.47 13.36 1.24
N LEU A 175 -3.87 12.11 1.51
CA LEU A 175 -4.05 11.08 0.51
C LEU A 175 -5.55 10.81 0.41
N THR A 176 -6.12 10.85 -0.78
CA THR A 176 -7.48 10.40 -1.05
C THR A 176 -7.40 9.04 -1.73
N VAL A 177 -8.21 8.09 -1.26
CA VAL A 177 -8.42 6.79 -1.90
C VAL A 177 -9.88 6.71 -2.28
N GLU A 178 -10.15 6.49 -3.57
CA GLU A 178 -11.49 6.33 -4.13
C GLU A 178 -11.64 4.90 -4.66
N ASN A 179 -12.66 4.19 -4.19
CA ASN A 179 -13.08 2.88 -4.68
C ASN A 179 -14.25 3.05 -5.66
N PHE A 180 -14.03 2.65 -6.92
CA PHE A 180 -15.00 2.80 -8.00
C PHE A 180 -16.08 1.71 -8.02
N ASP A 181 -15.88 0.60 -7.30
CA ASP A 181 -16.83 -0.51 -7.21
C ASP A 181 -17.87 -0.30 -6.09
N THR A 182 -17.61 0.59 -5.14
CA THR A 182 -18.50 0.86 -3.98
C THR A 182 -19.40 2.08 -4.12
N GLY A 183 -19.35 2.83 -5.24
CA GLY A 183 -20.19 4.01 -5.46
C GLY A 183 -19.82 5.22 -4.60
N GLU A 184 -20.81 6.05 -4.21
CA GLU A 184 -20.59 7.33 -3.51
C GLU A 184 -19.89 7.20 -2.13
N GLU A 185 -19.98 6.03 -1.49
CA GLU A 185 -19.33 5.75 -0.20
C GLU A 185 -17.84 5.32 -0.35
N GLY A 186 -17.33 5.23 -1.57
CA GLY A 186 -16.00 4.69 -1.86
C GLY A 186 -14.83 5.63 -1.58
N THR A 187 -15.05 6.86 -1.13
CA THR A 187 -13.97 7.85 -0.94
C THR A 187 -13.56 7.95 0.52
N THR A 188 -12.27 7.72 0.80
CA THR A 188 -11.66 7.93 2.12
C THR A 188 -10.48 8.89 2.02
N VAL A 189 -10.40 9.83 2.97
CA VAL A 189 -9.29 10.79 3.07
C VAL A 189 -8.38 10.42 4.24
N TYR A 190 -7.08 10.48 4.01
CA TYR A 190 -6.04 10.13 4.97
C TYR A 190 -5.05 11.28 5.16
N ARG A 191 -4.45 11.34 6.36
CA ARG A 191 -3.27 12.15 6.67
C ARG A 191 -2.06 11.26 6.88
N ARG A 192 -0.89 11.76 6.51
CA ARG A 192 0.36 11.03 6.65
C ARG A 192 0.68 10.85 8.13
N CYS A 193 1.01 9.62 8.53
CA CYS A 193 1.48 9.35 9.87
C CYS A 193 2.83 10.04 10.13
N PRO A 194 3.04 10.62 11.31
CA PRO A 194 4.35 11.11 11.69
C PRO A 194 5.35 9.95 11.66
N ARG A 195 6.57 10.21 11.18
CA ARG A 195 7.62 9.19 11.30
C ARG A 195 7.96 9.04 12.77
N GLN A 196 7.89 7.82 13.28
CA GLN A 196 8.50 7.47 14.56
C GLN A 196 9.99 7.81 14.43
N GLN A 197 10.46 8.81 15.17
CA GLN A 197 11.88 9.04 15.29
C GLN A 197 12.41 7.90 16.15
N SER A 198 13.15 6.98 15.54
CA SER A 198 13.92 5.99 16.29
C SER A 198 14.99 6.76 17.06
N GLU A 199 14.84 6.85 18.39
CA GLU A 199 15.90 7.31 19.31
C GLU A 199 17.06 6.31 19.37
#